data_AF-A0A4Z2DGJ3-F1
#
_entry.id   AF-A0A4Z2DGJ3-F1
#
_cell.length_a   1.000
_cell.length_b   1.000
_cell.length_c   1.000
_cell.angle_alpha   90.00
_cell.angle_beta   90.00
_cell.angle_gamma   90.00
#
_symmetry.space_group_name_H-M   'P 1'
#
loop_
_entity.id
_entity.type
_entity.pdbx_description
1 polymer ?
#
loop_
_entity_poly.entity_id
_entity_poly.type
_entity_poly.pdbx_seq_one_letter_code
_entity_poly.pdbx_strand_id
1 'polypeptide(L)'
;MKYSDVVINLIGTEFDTRNFTIEEVHIDAACRIAKISKEIGVEQLVHVSALCQNKNPQKYVRKPSRFMISKAIGEEEVLRERPDATIFRPAEIWGPLDRFLCYFASKPRRHNGIQTVFVPLWSYGEHTIKQPVYVGDIARGIINCLHNPESLGQIYEAVGPHRYRLDDIVKWIYLICRYLPSEIYIIPMNPWFLARTYIYENLGRINPYLTFERLERESATDILSGCPTLDDLNVKLTKLEDRINHIVYLFRRDYNYWHAVGEFPEPPPPPIQFQ
;
A
#
# COMPACT_ATOMS: atom_id res chain seq x y z
N MET A 1 26.91 5.64 -3.84
CA MET A 1 27.34 4.52 -2.97
C MET A 1 28.80 4.59 -2.56
N LYS A 2 29.75 5.01 -3.40
CA LYS A 2 31.20 5.03 -3.06
C LYS A 2 31.59 5.76 -1.76
N TYR A 3 30.78 6.71 -1.30
CA TYR A 3 31.02 7.50 -0.08
C TYR A 3 29.80 7.45 0.85
N SER A 4 29.16 6.29 0.94
CA SER A 4 27.91 6.12 1.68
C SER A 4 28.06 4.98 2.69
N ASP A 5 27.80 5.27 3.97
CA ASP A 5 27.84 4.27 5.05
C ASP A 5 26.56 3.41 5.03
N VAL A 6 25.43 4.03 4.63
CA VAL A 6 24.11 3.40 4.55
C VAL A 6 23.52 3.56 3.15
N VAL A 7 22.86 2.51 2.67
CA VAL A 7 22.05 2.54 1.44
C VAL A 7 20.62 2.13 1.77
N ILE A 8 19.64 2.95 1.38
CA ILE A 8 18.21 2.66 1.56
C ILE A 8 17.58 2.55 0.16
N ASN A 9 17.04 1.38 -0.16
CA ASN A 9 16.36 1.13 -1.43
C ASN A 9 14.84 1.23 -1.29
N LEU A 10 14.28 2.33 -1.81
CA LEU A 10 12.83 2.60 -1.89
C LEU A 10 12.30 2.51 -3.34
N ILE A 11 13.11 2.00 -4.28
CA ILE A 11 12.73 1.91 -5.69
C ILE A 11 11.62 0.86 -5.84
N GLY A 12 10.56 1.24 -6.55
CA GLY A 12 9.46 0.34 -6.87
C GLY A 12 8.46 0.99 -7.83
N THR A 13 7.71 0.15 -8.54
CA THR A 13 6.64 0.57 -9.43
C THR A 13 5.45 -0.40 -9.32
N GLU A 14 4.25 0.09 -9.57
CA GLU A 14 3.03 -0.73 -9.56
C GLU A 14 2.63 -1.17 -10.98
N PHE A 15 3.27 -0.63 -12.01
CA PHE A 15 2.95 -0.87 -13.41
C PHE A 15 4.21 -0.74 -14.27
N ASP A 16 4.16 -1.34 -15.46
CA ASP A 16 5.23 -1.21 -16.44
C ASP A 16 5.23 0.22 -17.01
N THR A 17 6.42 0.81 -17.07
CA THR A 17 6.63 2.04 -17.84
C THR A 17 7.08 1.68 -19.25
N ARG A 18 7.16 2.68 -20.14
CA ARG A 18 7.67 2.45 -21.50
C ARG A 18 9.08 1.85 -21.54
N ASN A 19 9.91 2.18 -20.56
CA ASN A 19 11.34 1.85 -20.58
C ASN A 19 11.72 0.76 -19.57
N PHE A 20 10.89 0.54 -18.55
CA PHE A 20 11.19 -0.37 -17.45
C PHE A 20 9.97 -1.20 -17.09
N THR A 21 10.15 -2.51 -17.01
CA THR A 21 9.16 -3.46 -16.52
C THR A 21 9.18 -3.57 -14.99
N ILE A 22 8.10 -4.07 -14.40
CA ILE A 22 8.02 -4.34 -12.96
C ILE A 22 9.17 -5.27 -12.52
N GLU A 23 9.50 -6.30 -13.29
CA GLU A 23 10.55 -7.27 -12.99
C GLU A 23 11.93 -6.63 -13.00
N GLU A 24 12.24 -5.80 -14.01
CA GLU A 24 13.52 -5.08 -14.09
C GLU A 24 13.70 -4.14 -12.88
N VAL A 25 12.61 -3.51 -12.42
CA VAL A 25 12.64 -2.57 -11.28
C VAL A 25 12.75 -3.30 -9.95
N HIS A 26 12.01 -4.38 -9.74
CA HIS A 26 11.97 -5.06 -8.44
C HIS A 26 13.03 -6.13 -8.28
N ILE A 27 13.46 -6.79 -9.35
CA ILE A 27 14.42 -7.89 -9.32
C ILE A 27 15.80 -7.37 -9.70
N ASP A 28 15.98 -6.94 -10.96
CA ASP A 28 17.31 -6.62 -11.49
C ASP A 28 17.93 -5.42 -10.80
N ALA A 29 17.15 -4.35 -10.58
CA ALA A 29 17.65 -3.16 -9.91
C ALA A 29 17.95 -3.42 -8.42
N ALA A 30 17.11 -4.19 -7.72
CA ALA A 30 17.33 -4.54 -6.32
C ALA A 30 18.58 -5.42 -6.14
N CYS A 31 18.72 -6.46 -6.97
CA CYS A 31 19.90 -7.33 -7.02
C CYS A 31 21.18 -6.53 -7.33
N ARG A 32 21.13 -5.63 -8.32
CA ARG A 32 22.26 -4.76 -8.67
C ARG A 32 22.67 -3.85 -7.51
N ILE A 33 21.70 -3.26 -6.81
CA ILE A 33 21.96 -2.43 -5.63
C ILE A 33 22.63 -3.26 -4.52
N ALA A 34 22.10 -4.45 -4.24
CA ALA A 34 22.65 -5.34 -3.22
C ALA A 34 24.10 -5.74 -3.55
N LYS A 35 24.35 -6.19 -4.77
CA LYS A 35 25.69 -6.57 -5.26
C LYS A 35 26.69 -5.41 -5.17
N ILE A 36 26.34 -4.23 -5.69
CA ILE A 36 27.22 -3.06 -5.66
C ILE A 36 27.47 -2.60 -4.22
N SER A 37 26.45 -2.64 -3.37
CA SER A 37 26.61 -2.26 -1.95
C SER A 37 27.61 -3.15 -1.22
N LYS A 38 27.65 -4.45 -1.57
CA LYS A 38 28.62 -5.41 -1.05
C LYS A 38 30.02 -5.20 -1.60
N GLU A 39 30.15 -4.99 -2.91
CA GLU A 39 31.44 -4.72 -3.57
C GLU A 39 32.14 -3.46 -3.02
N ILE A 40 31.36 -2.43 -2.68
CA ILE A 40 31.87 -1.17 -2.12
C ILE A 40 32.11 -1.28 -0.61
N GLY A 41 31.50 -2.26 0.06
CA GLY A 41 31.61 -2.42 1.52
C GLY A 41 30.79 -1.40 2.32
N VAL A 42 29.61 -1.01 1.80
CA VAL A 42 28.64 -0.20 2.57
C VAL A 42 28.31 -0.94 3.87
N GLU A 43 28.20 -0.26 5.02
CA GLU A 43 27.97 -0.90 6.31
C GLU A 43 26.58 -1.53 6.42
N GLN A 44 25.54 -0.80 5.99
CA GLN A 44 24.16 -1.26 6.11
C GLN A 44 23.35 -1.02 4.83
N LEU A 45 22.63 -2.06 4.39
CA LEU A 45 21.64 -1.98 3.32
C LEU A 45 20.24 -2.19 3.90
N VAL A 46 19.36 -1.23 3.66
CA VAL A 46 17.92 -1.36 3.95
C VAL A 46 17.16 -1.52 2.64
N HIS A 47 16.38 -2.58 2.50
CA HIS A 47 15.53 -2.82 1.33
C HIS A 47 14.05 -2.79 1.71
N VAL A 48 13.23 -2.08 0.92
CA VAL A 48 11.77 -2.04 1.12
C VAL A 48 11.06 -2.91 0.08
N SER A 49 10.56 -4.04 0.58
CA SER A 49 9.76 -5.03 -0.15
C SER A 49 8.27 -4.68 -0.04
N ALA A 50 7.39 -5.66 0.12
CA ALA A 50 5.96 -5.50 0.40
C ALA A 50 5.45 -6.66 1.27
N LEU A 51 4.49 -6.40 2.15
CA LEU A 51 3.88 -7.44 3.01
C LEU A 51 3.18 -8.54 2.19
N CYS A 52 2.50 -8.15 1.11
CA CYS A 52 1.79 -9.08 0.23
C CYS A 52 2.71 -9.84 -0.75
N GLN A 53 4.04 -9.76 -0.60
CA GLN A 53 4.95 -10.49 -1.47
C GLN A 53 4.66 -12.00 -1.39
N ASN A 54 4.55 -12.65 -2.56
CA ASN A 54 4.31 -14.07 -2.66
C ASN A 54 4.72 -14.54 -4.06
N LYS A 55 5.52 -15.60 -4.15
CA LYS A 55 5.96 -16.19 -5.44
C LYS A 55 4.80 -16.85 -6.21
N ASN A 56 3.78 -17.33 -5.51
CA ASN A 56 2.62 -18.01 -6.09
C ASN A 56 1.31 -17.40 -5.55
N PRO A 57 1.02 -16.12 -5.86
CA PRO A 57 -0.18 -15.47 -5.35
C PRO A 57 -1.43 -16.03 -6.03
N GLN A 58 -2.54 -16.05 -5.28
CA GLN A 58 -3.84 -16.35 -5.85
C GLN A 58 -4.23 -15.30 -6.89
N LYS A 59 -4.96 -15.72 -7.93
CA LYS A 59 -5.64 -14.82 -8.87
C LYS A 59 -7.00 -14.43 -8.30
N TYR A 60 -7.29 -13.13 -8.25
CA TYR A 60 -8.57 -12.59 -7.81
C TYR A 60 -9.43 -12.09 -8.99
N VAL A 61 -8.85 -11.33 -9.92
CA VAL A 61 -9.60 -10.61 -10.97
C VAL A 61 -9.32 -11.16 -12.36
N ARG A 62 -8.07 -11.05 -12.83
CA ARG A 62 -7.63 -11.38 -14.18
C ARG A 62 -6.43 -12.32 -14.21
N LYS A 63 -5.35 -12.03 -13.47
CA LYS A 63 -4.08 -12.78 -13.47
C LYS A 63 -3.39 -12.67 -12.11
N PRO A 64 -2.58 -13.65 -11.68
CA PRO A 64 -1.73 -13.49 -10.50
C PRO A 64 -0.90 -12.20 -10.59
N SER A 65 -0.82 -11.44 -9.49
CA SER A 65 -0.12 -10.15 -9.43
C SER A 65 1.37 -10.30 -9.71
N ARG A 66 1.87 -9.61 -10.73
CA ARG A 66 3.30 -9.54 -11.05
C ARG A 66 4.08 -8.77 -9.99
N PHE A 67 3.45 -7.78 -9.37
CA PHE A 67 4.02 -7.01 -8.26
C PHE A 67 4.36 -7.93 -7.08
N MET A 68 3.40 -8.77 -6.63
CA MET A 68 3.62 -9.69 -5.50
C MET A 68 4.75 -10.69 -5.79
N ILE A 69 4.79 -11.22 -7.02
CA ILE A 69 5.81 -12.19 -7.45
C ILE A 69 7.18 -11.52 -7.54
N SER A 70 7.27 -10.39 -8.22
CA SER A 70 8.54 -9.68 -8.44
C SER A 70 9.15 -9.13 -7.15
N LYS A 71 8.34 -8.67 -6.19
CA LYS A 71 8.81 -8.30 -4.86
C LYS A 71 9.35 -9.50 -4.09
N ALA A 72 8.69 -10.66 -4.17
CA ALA A 72 9.15 -11.89 -3.53
C ALA A 72 10.51 -12.37 -4.07
N ILE A 73 10.66 -12.37 -5.40
CA ILE A 73 11.91 -12.75 -6.06
C ILE A 73 13.00 -11.71 -5.79
N GLY A 74 12.69 -10.42 -5.90
CA GLY A 74 13.65 -9.36 -5.64
C GLY A 74 14.20 -9.39 -4.21
N GLU A 75 13.35 -9.72 -3.24
CA GLU A 75 13.75 -9.89 -1.84
C GLU A 75 14.76 -11.05 -1.67
N GLU A 76 14.47 -12.21 -2.28
CA GLU A 76 15.35 -13.37 -2.27
C GLU A 76 16.71 -13.07 -2.93
N GLU A 77 16.70 -12.36 -4.06
CA GLU A 77 17.92 -11.96 -4.75
C GLU A 77 18.76 -10.98 -3.91
N VAL A 78 18.12 -10.02 -3.23
CA VAL A 78 18.81 -9.12 -2.29
C VAL A 78 19.46 -9.90 -1.16
N LEU A 79 18.73 -10.82 -0.52
CA LEU A 79 19.26 -11.65 0.56
C LEU A 79 20.36 -12.60 0.08
N ARG A 80 20.28 -13.11 -1.15
CA ARG A 80 21.33 -13.95 -1.73
C ARG A 80 22.65 -13.19 -1.88
N GLU A 81 22.58 -11.98 -2.44
CA GLU A 81 23.79 -11.16 -2.61
C GLU A 81 24.29 -10.62 -1.27
N ARG A 82 23.37 -10.20 -0.41
CA ARG A 82 23.63 -9.53 0.86
C ARG A 82 22.74 -10.04 2.01
N PRO A 83 23.14 -11.15 2.68
CA PRO A 83 22.36 -11.76 3.77
C PRO A 83 22.20 -10.87 5.01
N ASP A 84 23.08 -9.90 5.21
CA ASP A 84 23.06 -8.90 6.28
C ASP A 84 22.09 -7.73 6.00
N ALA A 85 21.43 -7.69 4.83
CA ALA A 85 20.50 -6.63 4.50
C ALA A 85 19.26 -6.66 5.42
N THR A 86 18.89 -5.50 5.96
CA THR A 86 17.63 -5.33 6.70
C THR A 86 16.49 -5.12 5.72
N ILE A 87 15.41 -5.89 5.83
CA ILE A 87 14.28 -5.82 4.89
C ILE A 87 13.03 -5.36 5.61
N PHE A 88 12.35 -4.34 5.07
CA PHE A 88 11.03 -3.95 5.52
C PHE A 88 9.98 -4.44 4.54
N ARG A 89 8.97 -5.15 5.05
CA ARG A 89 7.78 -5.57 4.33
C ARG A 89 6.59 -4.73 4.79
N PRO A 90 6.36 -3.55 4.20
CA PRO A 90 5.24 -2.70 4.58
C PRO A 90 3.91 -3.26 4.08
N ALA A 91 2.87 -3.12 4.91
CA ALA A 91 1.48 -3.20 4.47
C ALA A 91 1.12 -2.02 3.54
N GLU A 92 -0.16 -1.88 3.19
CA GLU A 92 -0.64 -0.69 2.48
C GLU A 92 -0.27 0.59 3.27
N ILE A 93 0.58 1.41 2.66
CA ILE A 93 1.10 2.62 3.28
C ILE A 93 0.08 3.74 3.11
N TRP A 94 -0.23 4.43 4.20
CA TRP A 94 -1.08 5.61 4.18
C TRP A 94 -0.37 6.87 4.71
N GLY A 95 -0.82 8.01 4.20
CA GLY A 95 -0.23 9.32 4.49
C GLY A 95 -0.73 10.42 3.54
N PRO A 96 -0.20 11.64 3.65
CA PRO A 96 -0.53 12.71 2.70
C PRO A 96 -0.21 12.30 1.26
N LEU A 97 -1.17 12.45 0.35
CA LEU A 97 -1.05 12.09 -1.07
C LEU A 97 -0.69 10.61 -1.33
N ASP A 98 -1.16 9.71 -0.47
CA ASP A 98 -0.92 8.28 -0.63
C ASP A 98 -1.56 7.70 -1.91
N ARG A 99 -1.21 6.45 -2.21
CA ARG A 99 -1.86 5.67 -3.26
C ARG A 99 -2.78 4.60 -2.67
N PHE A 100 -3.33 4.84 -1.49
CA PHE A 100 -4.23 3.92 -0.79
C PHE A 100 -5.56 4.62 -0.48
N LEU A 101 -5.58 5.54 0.48
CA LEU A 101 -6.79 6.30 0.83
C LEU A 101 -7.23 7.21 -0.31
N CYS A 102 -6.30 7.99 -0.88
CA CYS A 102 -6.59 8.87 -2.01
C CYS A 102 -7.01 8.09 -3.26
N TYR A 103 -6.50 6.86 -3.43
CA TYR A 103 -6.91 5.97 -4.51
C TYR A 103 -8.39 5.57 -4.37
N PHE A 104 -8.83 5.11 -3.19
CA PHE A 104 -10.22 4.77 -2.95
C PHE A 104 -11.15 5.98 -2.99
N ALA A 105 -10.67 7.15 -2.54
CA ALA A 105 -11.41 8.40 -2.62
C ALA A 105 -11.45 8.98 -4.05
N SER A 106 -10.63 8.52 -4.99
CA SER A 106 -10.51 9.11 -6.33
C SER A 106 -11.76 8.88 -7.20
N LYS A 107 -11.99 9.77 -8.18
CA LYS A 107 -13.10 9.63 -9.14
C LYS A 107 -12.99 8.36 -10.02
N PRO A 108 -11.81 7.96 -10.55
CA PRO A 108 -11.67 6.75 -11.35
C PRO A 108 -12.08 5.47 -10.62
N ARG A 109 -12.05 5.45 -9.28
CA ARG A 109 -12.47 4.28 -8.50
C ARG A 109 -13.98 4.13 -8.43
N ARG A 110 -14.73 5.21 -8.68
CA ARG A 110 -16.18 5.26 -8.56
C ARG A 110 -16.85 4.91 -9.89
N HIS A 111 -18.03 4.33 -9.80
CA HIS A 111 -19.02 4.31 -10.88
C HIS A 111 -20.11 5.27 -10.44
N ASN A 112 -20.19 6.46 -11.03
CA ASN A 112 -21.04 7.53 -10.51
C ASN A 112 -22.46 7.41 -11.06
N GLY A 113 -23.45 7.38 -10.17
CA GLY A 113 -24.73 8.05 -10.41
C GLY A 113 -24.60 9.55 -10.08
N ILE A 114 -25.60 10.36 -10.40
CA ILE A 114 -25.57 11.83 -10.17
C ILE A 114 -25.35 12.17 -8.67
N GLN A 115 -25.83 11.32 -7.76
CA GLN A 115 -25.73 11.53 -6.29
C GLN A 115 -25.16 10.31 -5.54
N THR A 116 -25.12 9.15 -6.20
CA THR A 116 -24.77 7.86 -5.59
C THR A 116 -23.37 7.43 -5.98
N VAL A 117 -22.61 6.92 -5.01
CA VAL A 117 -21.27 6.37 -5.20
C VAL A 117 -21.33 4.85 -5.19
N PHE A 118 -21.08 4.25 -6.35
CA PHE A 118 -20.85 2.81 -6.44
C PHE A 118 -19.34 2.54 -6.46
N VAL A 119 -18.86 1.73 -5.53
CA VAL A 119 -17.44 1.34 -5.45
C VAL A 119 -17.31 -0.14 -5.74
N PRO A 120 -16.77 -0.51 -6.92
CA PRO A 120 -16.55 -1.90 -7.27
C PRO A 120 -15.42 -2.50 -6.43
N LEU A 121 -15.65 -3.55 -5.66
CA LEU A 121 -14.62 -4.31 -4.94
C LEU A 121 -14.69 -5.80 -5.31
N TRP A 122 -13.56 -6.50 -5.17
CA TRP A 122 -13.55 -7.95 -5.34
C TRP A 122 -14.30 -8.59 -4.18
N SER A 123 -15.24 -9.48 -4.49
CA SER A 123 -16.11 -10.13 -3.50
C SER A 123 -16.70 -9.17 -2.45
N TYR A 124 -17.14 -7.98 -2.88
CA TYR A 124 -17.64 -6.90 -2.01
C TYR A 124 -16.65 -6.36 -0.96
N GLY A 125 -15.38 -6.80 -0.95
CA GLY A 125 -14.40 -6.42 0.05
C GLY A 125 -14.59 -7.06 1.43
N GLU A 126 -15.59 -7.94 1.60
CA GLU A 126 -15.96 -8.54 2.89
C GLU A 126 -14.96 -9.62 3.35
N HIS A 127 -14.23 -10.23 2.42
CA HIS A 127 -13.22 -11.26 2.70
C HIS A 127 -11.79 -10.73 2.63
N THR A 128 -11.61 -9.43 2.42
CA THR A 128 -10.30 -8.81 2.31
C THR A 128 -10.01 -7.99 3.56
N ILE A 129 -8.95 -8.36 4.29
CA ILE A 129 -8.50 -7.65 5.50
C ILE A 129 -7.22 -6.89 5.17
N LYS A 130 -7.16 -5.62 5.58
CA LYS A 130 -6.00 -4.74 5.43
C LYS A 130 -5.54 -4.21 6.78
N GLN A 131 -4.23 -4.11 6.97
CA GLN A 131 -3.60 -3.59 8.19
C GLN A 131 -2.69 -2.40 7.86
N PRO A 132 -3.28 -1.27 7.41
CA PRO A 132 -2.55 -0.20 6.77
C PRO A 132 -1.62 0.53 7.75
N VAL A 133 -0.41 0.86 7.30
CA VAL A 133 0.66 1.42 8.14
C VAL A 133 0.94 2.88 7.79
N TYR A 134 1.20 3.71 8.81
CA TYR A 134 1.50 5.13 8.58
C TYR A 134 2.92 5.29 8.01
N VAL A 135 3.07 6.10 6.96
CA VAL A 135 4.37 6.37 6.32
C VAL A 135 5.42 6.91 7.31
N GLY A 136 5.00 7.73 8.28
CA GLY A 136 5.90 8.28 9.29
C GLY A 136 6.44 7.23 10.26
N ASP A 137 5.68 6.17 10.52
CA ASP A 137 6.11 5.10 11.42
C ASP A 137 7.11 4.17 10.74
N ILE A 138 6.92 3.88 9.45
CA ILE A 138 7.93 3.17 8.66
C ILE A 138 9.24 3.96 8.61
N ALA A 139 9.16 5.28 8.36
CA ALA A 139 10.36 6.12 8.33
C ALA A 139 11.11 6.09 9.67
N ARG A 140 10.40 6.16 10.82
CA ARG A 140 11.01 5.99 12.14
C ARG A 140 11.60 4.61 12.35
N GLY A 141 10.91 3.56 11.90
CA GLY A 141 11.41 2.19 11.98
C GLY A 141 12.72 2.01 11.21
N ILE A 142 12.78 2.55 9.98
CA ILE A 142 14.01 2.56 9.18
C ILE A 142 15.13 3.29 9.93
N ILE A 143 14.88 4.50 10.47
CA ILE A 143 15.91 5.23 11.21
C ILE A 143 16.37 4.47 12.47
N ASN A 144 15.44 3.90 13.23
CA ASN A 144 15.76 3.15 14.44
C ASN A 144 16.57 1.89 14.13
N CYS A 145 16.30 1.21 13.02
CA CYS A 145 17.07 0.03 12.63
C CYS A 145 18.50 0.36 12.18
N LEU A 146 18.77 1.60 11.73
CA LEU A 146 20.14 2.03 11.42
C LEU A 146 21.01 2.19 12.66
N HIS A 147 20.39 2.43 13.82
CA HIS A 147 21.10 2.56 15.09
C HIS A 147 21.16 1.25 15.88
N ASN A 148 20.48 0.20 15.42
CA ASN A 148 20.41 -1.09 16.11
C ASN A 148 21.21 -2.17 15.33
N PRO A 149 22.36 -2.62 15.85
CA PRO A 149 23.13 -3.72 15.24
C PRO A 149 22.36 -5.03 15.11
N GLU A 150 21.37 -5.27 15.99
CA GLU A 150 20.54 -6.49 15.95
C GLU A 150 19.59 -6.53 14.76
N SER A 151 19.38 -5.39 14.08
CA SER A 151 18.54 -5.29 12.89
C SER A 151 19.22 -5.79 11.60
N LEU A 152 20.52 -6.06 11.63
CA LEU A 152 21.24 -6.60 10.46
C LEU A 152 20.74 -8.01 10.13
N GLY A 153 20.39 -8.22 8.86
CA GLY A 153 19.81 -9.48 8.36
C GLY A 153 18.38 -9.77 8.83
N GLN A 154 17.73 -8.83 9.53
CA GLN A 154 16.35 -8.99 9.99
C GLN A 154 15.35 -8.56 8.92
N ILE A 155 14.20 -9.24 8.94
CA ILE A 155 13.03 -8.87 8.14
C ILE A 155 11.97 -8.32 9.11
N TYR A 156 11.53 -7.09 8.88
CA TYR A 156 10.50 -6.42 9.67
C TYR A 156 9.19 -6.34 8.88
N GLU A 157 8.11 -6.85 9.45
CA GLU A 157 6.76 -6.67 8.93
C GLU A 157 6.20 -5.35 9.43
N ALA A 158 6.18 -4.35 8.55
CA ALA A 158 5.77 -3.01 8.90
C ALA A 158 4.25 -2.85 8.72
N VAL A 159 3.52 -3.14 9.79
CA VAL A 159 2.06 -3.10 9.85
C VAL A 159 1.54 -2.02 10.79
N GLY A 160 0.32 -1.55 10.55
CA GLY A 160 -0.36 -0.62 11.45
C GLY A 160 -0.95 -1.29 12.69
N PRO A 161 -1.49 -0.50 13.64
CA PRO A 161 -1.96 -1.02 14.92
C PRO A 161 -3.28 -1.82 14.81
N HIS A 162 -4.12 -1.54 13.81
CA HIS A 162 -5.45 -2.13 13.69
C HIS A 162 -5.65 -2.77 12.31
N ARG A 163 -6.39 -3.89 12.29
CA ARG A 163 -6.83 -4.58 11.08
C ARG A 163 -8.27 -4.20 10.76
N TYR A 164 -8.54 -3.95 9.49
CA TYR A 164 -9.86 -3.55 9.03
C TYR A 164 -10.29 -4.37 7.83
N ARG A 165 -11.60 -4.52 7.68
CA ARG A 165 -12.20 -5.06 6.47
C ARG A 165 -12.15 -3.99 5.37
N LEU A 166 -11.86 -4.40 4.14
CA LEU A 166 -11.64 -3.45 3.04
C LEU A 166 -12.90 -2.62 2.76
N ASP A 167 -14.07 -3.25 2.76
CA ASP A 167 -15.35 -2.58 2.53
C ASP A 167 -15.66 -1.53 3.61
N ASP A 168 -15.32 -1.82 4.88
CA ASP A 168 -15.52 -0.90 5.99
C ASP A 168 -14.60 0.32 5.88
N ILE A 169 -13.32 0.13 5.52
CA ILE A 169 -12.41 1.25 5.22
C ILE A 169 -12.98 2.10 4.09
N VAL A 170 -13.40 1.48 2.98
CA VAL A 170 -13.92 2.20 1.82
C VAL A 170 -15.16 3.00 2.19
N LYS A 171 -16.14 2.39 2.87
CA LYS A 171 -17.34 3.10 3.36
C LYS A 171 -16.96 4.27 4.26
N TRP A 172 -16.03 4.06 5.18
CA TRP A 172 -15.58 5.10 6.10
C TRP A 172 -14.89 6.28 5.39
N ILE A 173 -14.05 6.03 4.38
CA ILE A 173 -13.48 7.09 3.52
C ILE A 173 -14.59 7.97 2.93
N TYR A 174 -15.66 7.37 2.40
CA TYR A 174 -16.76 8.12 1.80
C TYR A 174 -17.61 8.88 2.84
N LEU A 175 -17.84 8.30 4.01
CA LEU A 175 -18.50 8.99 5.12
C LEU A 175 -17.70 10.25 5.55
N ILE A 176 -16.38 10.15 5.64
CA ILE A 176 -15.50 11.30 5.93
C ILE A 176 -15.54 12.32 4.79
N CYS A 177 -15.64 11.85 3.54
CA CYS A 177 -15.83 12.70 2.36
C CYS A 177 -17.24 13.32 2.27
N ARG A 178 -18.08 13.14 3.30
CA ARG A 178 -19.44 13.70 3.43
C ARG A 178 -20.46 13.11 2.45
N TYR A 179 -20.30 11.85 2.10
CA TYR A 179 -21.37 11.08 1.49
C TYR A 179 -22.29 10.51 2.56
N LEU A 180 -23.60 10.47 2.28
CA LEU A 180 -24.56 9.88 3.20
C LEU A 180 -24.44 8.35 3.17
N PRO A 181 -24.74 7.64 4.27
CA PRO A 181 -24.77 6.18 4.27
C PRO A 181 -25.66 5.58 3.18
N SER A 182 -26.78 6.24 2.85
CA SER A 182 -27.70 5.85 1.78
C SER A 182 -27.16 6.08 0.37
N GLU A 183 -26.05 6.78 0.21
CA GLU A 183 -25.43 7.09 -1.09
C GLU A 183 -24.25 6.17 -1.40
N ILE A 184 -23.78 5.36 -0.44
CA ILE A 184 -22.57 4.55 -0.56
C ILE A 184 -22.95 3.09 -0.80
N TYR A 185 -22.61 2.57 -1.98
CA TYR A 185 -22.86 1.19 -2.34
C TYR A 185 -21.56 0.50 -2.75
N ILE A 186 -21.20 -0.55 -2.02
CA ILE A 186 -20.15 -1.46 -2.45
C ILE A 186 -20.79 -2.48 -3.39
N ILE A 187 -20.22 -2.60 -4.59
CA ILE A 187 -20.73 -3.50 -5.64
C ILE A 187 -19.62 -4.47 -6.06
N PRO A 188 -19.95 -5.63 -6.64
CA PRO A 188 -18.92 -6.48 -7.21
C PRO A 188 -18.30 -5.80 -8.44
N MET A 189 -17.09 -6.22 -8.81
CA MET A 189 -16.44 -5.76 -10.04
C MET A 189 -17.25 -6.18 -11.28
N ASN A 190 -18.07 -5.25 -11.78
CA ASN A 190 -18.92 -5.51 -12.94
C ASN A 190 -18.13 -5.43 -14.27
N PRO A 191 -18.65 -6.03 -15.37
CA PRO A 191 -17.96 -6.02 -16.65
C PRO A 191 -17.65 -4.62 -17.19
N TRP A 192 -18.52 -3.63 -16.93
CA TRP A 192 -18.29 -2.24 -17.33
C TRP A 192 -17.08 -1.61 -16.64
N PHE A 193 -16.92 -1.88 -15.35
CA PHE A 193 -15.77 -1.44 -14.58
C PHE A 193 -14.49 -2.10 -15.09
N LEU A 194 -14.51 -3.41 -15.35
CA LEU A 194 -13.37 -4.13 -15.89
C LEU A 194 -12.99 -3.66 -17.31
N ALA A 195 -13.98 -3.40 -18.17
CA ALA A 195 -13.75 -2.82 -19.49
C ALA A 195 -13.14 -1.41 -19.39
N ARG A 196 -13.63 -0.59 -18.45
CA ARG A 196 -13.03 0.71 -18.16
C ARG A 196 -11.58 0.57 -17.69
N THR A 197 -11.29 -0.32 -16.74
CA THR A 197 -9.91 -0.61 -16.29
C THR A 197 -9.01 -0.98 -17.46
N TYR A 198 -9.48 -1.86 -18.35
CA TYR A 198 -8.73 -2.25 -19.54
C TYR A 198 -8.41 -1.05 -20.45
N ILE A 199 -9.37 -0.17 -20.68
CA ILE A 199 -9.17 1.05 -21.48
C ILE A 199 -8.17 1.99 -20.79
N TYR A 200 -8.32 2.21 -19.48
CA TYR A 200 -7.43 3.07 -18.69
C TYR A 200 -5.99 2.57 -18.67
N GLU A 201 -5.78 1.27 -18.53
CA GLU A 201 -4.44 0.67 -18.52
C GLU A 201 -3.73 0.79 -19.88
N ASN A 202 -4.46 0.57 -20.98
CA ASN A 202 -3.87 0.63 -22.32
C ASN A 202 -3.70 2.06 -22.87
N LEU A 203 -4.60 2.99 -22.52
CA LEU A 203 -4.55 4.39 -22.98
C LEU A 203 -3.76 5.30 -22.03
N GLY A 204 -3.77 5.01 -20.74
CA GLY A 204 -3.12 5.78 -19.68
C GLY A 204 -1.61 5.56 -19.64
N ARG A 205 -0.88 6.03 -20.67
CA ARG A 205 0.55 5.76 -20.84
C ARG A 205 1.50 6.37 -19.80
N ILE A 206 1.05 7.35 -19.00
CA ILE A 206 1.94 8.15 -18.14
C ILE A 206 1.75 7.86 -16.65
N ASN A 207 0.58 7.40 -16.20
CA ASN A 207 0.34 6.90 -14.84
C ASN A 207 -1.10 6.36 -14.77
N PRO A 208 -1.33 5.07 -15.07
CA PRO A 208 -2.68 4.53 -14.99
C PRO A 208 -3.09 4.43 -13.52
N TYR A 209 -3.97 5.35 -13.09
CA TYR A 209 -4.57 5.31 -11.74
C TYR A 209 -5.34 4.00 -11.48
N LEU A 210 -5.77 3.31 -12.53
CA LEU A 210 -6.56 2.08 -12.48
C LEU A 210 -5.91 1.04 -13.39
N THR A 211 -5.38 -0.02 -12.80
CA THR A 211 -4.74 -1.15 -13.51
C THR A 211 -5.25 -2.48 -12.95
N PHE A 212 -5.22 -3.54 -13.76
CA PHE A 212 -5.53 -4.88 -13.27
C PHE A 212 -4.54 -5.31 -12.18
N GLU A 213 -3.27 -4.91 -12.29
CA GLU A 213 -2.26 -5.17 -11.27
C GLU A 213 -2.66 -4.59 -9.90
N ARG A 214 -3.16 -3.35 -9.89
CA ARG A 214 -3.66 -2.70 -8.67
C ARG A 214 -4.88 -3.43 -8.10
N LEU A 215 -5.80 -3.87 -8.95
CA LEU A 215 -7.01 -4.59 -8.55
C LEU A 215 -6.70 -5.96 -7.92
N GLU A 216 -5.68 -6.66 -8.41
CA GLU A 216 -5.22 -7.91 -7.80
C GLU A 216 -4.63 -7.66 -6.41
N ARG A 217 -3.79 -6.63 -6.28
CA ARG A 217 -3.12 -6.31 -5.02
C ARG A 217 -4.08 -5.81 -3.92
N GLU A 218 -5.06 -4.98 -4.29
CA GLU A 218 -6.06 -4.50 -3.32
C GLU A 218 -6.95 -5.64 -2.82
N SER A 219 -7.14 -6.70 -3.60
CA SER A 219 -7.99 -7.85 -3.26
C SER A 219 -7.31 -8.85 -2.32
N ALA A 220 -5.98 -8.89 -2.30
CA ALA A 220 -5.21 -9.75 -1.42
C ALA A 220 -5.35 -9.35 0.05
N THR A 221 -5.48 -10.32 0.96
CA THR A 221 -5.50 -10.06 2.40
C THR A 221 -4.09 -9.90 2.94
N ASP A 222 -3.88 -8.97 3.86
CA ASP A 222 -2.61 -8.79 4.54
C ASP A 222 -2.44 -9.94 5.56
N ILE A 223 -1.37 -10.73 5.41
CA ILE A 223 -1.04 -11.88 6.26
C ILE A 223 0.35 -11.66 6.85
N LEU A 224 0.47 -11.84 8.16
CA LEU A 224 1.75 -11.76 8.87
C LEU A 224 2.44 -13.12 8.84
N SER A 225 3.75 -13.13 8.60
CA SER A 225 4.60 -14.32 8.59
C SER A 225 5.13 -14.65 9.99
N GLY A 226 4.93 -13.76 10.97
CA GLY A 226 5.45 -13.88 12.33
C GLY A 226 6.85 -13.27 12.50
N CYS A 227 7.29 -12.44 11.55
CA CYS A 227 8.51 -11.67 11.67
C CYS A 227 8.35 -10.53 12.69
N PRO A 228 9.46 -9.98 13.23
CA PRO A 228 9.43 -8.78 14.05
C PRO A 228 8.68 -7.63 13.38
N THR A 229 8.02 -6.79 14.17
CA THR A 229 7.22 -5.66 13.69
C THR A 229 7.87 -4.32 14.04
N LEU A 230 7.20 -3.21 13.73
CA LEU A 230 7.68 -1.87 14.10
C LEU A 230 7.71 -1.65 15.62
N ASP A 231 6.91 -2.39 16.39
CA ASP A 231 6.91 -2.30 17.85
C ASP A 231 8.28 -2.74 18.42
N ASP A 232 8.91 -3.76 17.83
CA ASP A 232 10.25 -4.26 18.22
C ASP A 232 11.36 -3.23 17.94
N LEU A 233 11.09 -2.26 17.06
CA LEU A 233 11.97 -1.13 16.76
C LEU A 233 11.67 0.10 17.63
N ASN A 234 10.90 -0.06 18.71
CA ASN A 234 10.46 1.02 19.61
C ASN A 234 9.71 2.16 18.87
N VAL A 235 8.95 1.83 17.83
CA VAL A 235 8.14 2.81 17.11
C VAL A 235 6.74 2.86 17.69
N LYS A 236 6.31 4.02 18.18
CA LYS A 236 4.91 4.23 18.58
C LYS A 236 4.03 4.31 17.32
N LEU A 237 3.19 3.29 17.13
CA LEU A 237 2.28 3.20 16.00
C LEU A 237 1.18 4.28 16.04
N THR A 238 0.96 4.90 14.89
CA THR A 238 -0.07 5.92 14.65
C THR A 238 -1.35 5.26 14.17
N LYS A 239 -2.46 5.60 14.81
CA LYS A 239 -3.80 5.12 14.44
C LYS A 239 -4.30 5.84 13.19
N LEU A 240 -5.00 5.10 12.33
CA LEU A 240 -5.57 5.66 11.10
C LEU A 240 -6.70 6.63 11.41
N GLU A 241 -7.49 6.32 12.43
CA GLU A 241 -8.60 7.08 12.99
C GLU A 241 -8.22 8.52 13.33
N ASP A 242 -7.01 8.71 13.87
CA ASP A 242 -6.56 10.02 14.33
C ASP A 242 -6.22 10.97 13.16
N ARG A 243 -5.93 10.44 11.96
CA ARG A 243 -5.34 11.23 10.87
C ARG A 243 -6.06 11.18 9.54
N ILE A 244 -6.94 10.19 9.32
CA ILE A 244 -7.62 10.00 8.03
C ILE A 244 -8.35 11.26 7.55
N ASN A 245 -8.97 12.01 8.46
CA ASN A 245 -9.69 13.26 8.16
C ASN A 245 -8.80 14.28 7.45
N HIS A 246 -7.53 14.39 7.83
CA HIS A 246 -6.57 15.33 7.24
C HIS A 246 -6.05 14.89 5.88
N ILE A 247 -6.27 13.65 5.48
CA ILE A 247 -5.80 13.12 4.18
C ILE A 247 -6.93 13.21 3.15
N VAL A 248 -8.12 12.73 3.50
CA VAL A 248 -9.22 12.62 2.54
C VAL A 248 -10.08 13.88 2.42
N TYR A 249 -9.81 14.95 3.19
CA TYR A 249 -10.58 16.20 3.11
C TYR A 249 -10.62 16.79 1.69
N LEU A 250 -9.55 16.59 0.90
CA LEU A 250 -9.43 17.03 -0.49
C LEU A 250 -10.48 16.38 -1.43
N PHE A 251 -11.07 15.26 -1.01
CA PHE A 251 -12.04 14.48 -1.79
C PHE A 251 -13.48 14.67 -1.32
N ARG A 252 -13.73 15.61 -0.39
CA ARG A 252 -15.07 15.96 0.07
C ARG A 252 -15.96 16.45 -1.07
N ARG A 253 -17.26 16.15 -0.97
CA ARG A 253 -18.28 16.54 -1.96
C ARG A 253 -18.28 18.05 -2.26
N ASP A 254 -18.05 18.87 -1.24
CA ASP A 254 -17.87 20.32 -1.35
C ASP A 254 -16.50 20.74 -0.83
N TYR A 255 -15.48 20.62 -1.67
CA TYR A 255 -14.09 20.90 -1.27
C TYR A 255 -13.85 22.36 -0.84
N ASN A 256 -14.69 23.31 -1.28
CA ASN A 256 -14.63 24.72 -0.89
C ASN A 256 -15.39 25.03 0.40
N TYR A 257 -16.12 24.07 0.96
CA TYR A 257 -16.96 24.30 2.13
C TYR A 257 -16.15 24.17 3.42
N TRP A 258 -15.84 25.31 4.03
CA TRP A 258 -15.24 25.39 5.35
C TRP A 258 -16.30 25.27 6.44
N HIS A 259 -16.64 24.03 6.77
CA HIS A 259 -17.55 23.74 7.88
C HIS A 259 -17.02 24.25 9.23
N ALA A 260 -17.94 24.64 10.11
CA ALA A 260 -17.63 24.91 11.50
C ALA A 260 -17.27 23.62 12.24
N VAL A 261 -16.46 23.73 13.30
CA VAL A 261 -16.13 22.59 14.16
C VAL A 261 -17.42 22.05 14.78
N GLY A 262 -17.71 20.76 14.55
CA GLY A 262 -18.92 20.10 15.06
C GLY A 262 -20.18 20.29 14.21
N GLU A 263 -20.10 20.95 13.06
CA GLU A 263 -21.25 21.13 12.16
C GLU A 263 -21.79 19.80 11.61
N PHE A 264 -20.88 18.85 11.36
CA PHE A 264 -21.23 17.49 10.95
C PHE A 264 -20.75 16.50 11.99
N PRO A 265 -21.54 15.45 12.29
CA PRO A 265 -21.05 14.37 13.14
C PRO A 265 -19.83 13.71 12.49
N GLU A 266 -18.86 13.34 13.31
CA GLU A 266 -17.74 12.52 12.85
C GLU A 266 -18.23 11.08 12.65
N PRO A 267 -17.98 10.47 11.49
CA PRO A 267 -18.40 9.10 11.27
C PRO A 267 -17.62 8.17 12.21
N PRO A 268 -18.29 7.18 12.83
CA PRO A 268 -17.62 6.26 13.72
C PRO A 268 -16.51 5.50 12.98
N PRO A 269 -15.39 5.19 13.64
CA PRO A 269 -14.35 4.38 13.04
C PRO A 269 -14.89 2.99 12.67
N PRO A 270 -14.35 2.36 11.60
CA PRO A 270 -14.77 1.03 11.18
C PRO A 270 -14.49 0.00 12.27
N PRO A 271 -15.28 -1.10 12.32
CA PRO A 271 -15.05 -2.16 13.30
C PRO A 271 -13.66 -2.76 13.11
N ILE A 272 -12.91 -2.83 14.21
CA ILE A 272 -11.59 -3.45 14.24
C ILE A 272 -11.78 -4.97 14.19
N GLN A 273 -11.14 -5.62 13.22
CA GLN A 273 -11.17 -7.07 13.11
C GLN A 273 -10.10 -7.66 14.03
N PHE A 274 -10.49 -8.52 14.97
CA PHE A 274 -9.58 -9.24 15.87
C PHE A 274 -9.49 -10.70 15.44
N GLN A 275 -8.63 -11.01 14.47
CA GLN A 275 -8.16 -12.37 14.15
C GLN A 275 -6.75 -12.29 13.57
#